data_AF-A0A9D9L7R6-F1
#
_entry.id   AF-A0A9D9L7R6-F1
#
_cell.length_a   1.000
_cell.length_b   1.000
_cell.length_c   1.000
_cell.angle_alpha   90.00
_cell.angle_beta   90.00
_cell.angle_gamma   90.00
#
_symmetry.space_group_name_H-M   'P 1'
#
loop_
_entity.id
_entity.type
_entity.pdbx_description
1 polymer ?
#
loop_
_entity_poly.entity_id
_entity_poly.type
_entity_poly.pdbx_seq_one_letter_code
_entity_poly.pdbx_strand_id
1 'polypeptide(L)'
;MSHGVDSGLTDLDQVSVNSNDYLTAEETNETDILRDVVQVVKNKFPFHNQTGGKEYDYTIDENGKIFVKNGVQDVDFIVDLSGKLHIGKKHAFMANRADVQAAGRMKIAGGKIRKITNLSGHYRPNADEVAHYAEIFSKVGIDISDTYLEVRKMLANPNGYVSLGLYEYRGKVKNYRRNHS
;
A
#
# COMPACT_ATOMS: atom_id res chain seq x y z
N MET A 1 69.01 15.18 32.56
CA MET A 1 67.52 15.23 32.56
C MET A 1 67.08 13.95 31.85
N SER A 2 66.62 12.91 32.56
CA SER A 2 65.29 12.73 33.19
C SER A 2 64.21 12.30 32.17
N HIS A 3 63.48 11.16 32.22
CA HIS A 3 63.53 9.83 32.89
C HIS A 3 62.54 8.90 32.10
N GLY A 4 62.45 7.56 32.20
CA GLY A 4 63.27 6.51 32.85
C GLY A 4 63.68 5.42 31.83
N VAL A 5 63.71 4.08 32.01
CA VAL A 5 63.38 3.11 33.10
C VAL A 5 61.92 3.07 33.63
N ASP A 6 61.29 1.92 33.95
CA ASP A 6 61.69 0.48 33.95
C ASP A 6 60.43 -0.46 33.78
N SER A 7 60.64 -1.78 33.60
CA SER A 7 59.79 -2.99 33.89
C SER A 7 58.25 -3.01 33.71
N GLY A 8 57.59 -4.16 33.44
CA GLY A 8 58.05 -5.54 33.18
C GLY A 8 57.01 -6.60 33.62
N LEU A 9 57.08 -7.83 33.06
CA LEU A 9 56.27 -9.03 33.40
C LEU A 9 54.76 -8.93 33.06
N THR A 10 53.97 -9.99 32.78
CA THR A 10 54.23 -11.43 32.48
C THR A 10 53.04 -12.02 31.71
N ASP A 11 53.18 -13.28 31.28
CA ASP A 11 52.15 -14.20 30.78
C ASP A 11 50.73 -14.02 31.34
N LEU A 12 49.73 -14.28 30.50
CA LEU A 12 48.95 -15.52 30.61
C LEU A 12 48.30 -15.90 29.28
N ASP A 13 48.04 -17.19 29.11
CA ASP A 13 47.62 -17.83 27.85
C ASP A 13 46.14 -18.29 27.92
N GLN A 14 45.59 -18.65 26.75
CA GLN A 14 44.35 -19.43 26.53
C GLN A 14 42.96 -18.74 26.54
N VAL A 15 42.06 -19.43 25.80
CA VAL A 15 40.58 -19.41 25.76
C VAL A 15 39.88 -18.34 24.90
N SER A 16 38.99 -18.84 24.05
CA SER A 16 38.16 -18.15 23.06
C SER A 16 36.87 -17.54 23.62
N VAL A 17 36.36 -16.50 22.93
CA VAL A 17 34.91 -16.28 22.80
C VAL A 17 34.58 -16.22 21.31
N ASN A 18 33.55 -16.95 20.88
CA ASN A 18 33.09 -16.98 19.49
C ASN A 18 32.16 -15.78 19.25
N SER A 19 32.33 -15.04 18.15
CA SER A 19 31.74 -13.69 17.98
C SER A 19 30.24 -13.68 17.59
N ASN A 20 29.45 -14.64 18.08
CA ASN A 20 28.03 -14.81 17.73
C ASN A 20 27.06 -14.45 18.87
N ASP A 21 27.52 -14.30 20.12
CA ASP A 21 26.66 -14.13 21.31
C ASP A 21 26.34 -12.65 21.64
N TYR A 22 25.86 -11.90 20.65
CA TYR A 22 25.22 -10.59 20.85
C TYR A 22 23.99 -10.42 19.94
N LEU A 23 22.90 -11.10 20.27
CA LEU A 23 21.57 -10.88 19.71
C LEU A 23 20.56 -10.54 20.81
N THR A 24 20.29 -9.26 21.01
CA THR A 24 19.23 -8.75 21.89
C THR A 24 18.54 -7.52 21.30
N ALA A 25 17.22 -7.44 21.51
CA ALA A 25 16.30 -6.38 21.08
C ALA A 25 16.00 -6.27 19.57
N GLU A 26 14.79 -5.79 19.27
CA GLU A 26 14.14 -5.83 17.96
C GLU A 26 14.50 -4.61 17.09
N GLU A 27 15.42 -4.76 16.13
CA GLU A 27 15.61 -3.77 15.06
C GLU A 27 14.74 -4.14 13.85
N THR A 28 13.50 -3.64 13.83
CA THR A 28 12.53 -3.88 12.75
C THR A 28 12.84 -3.00 11.54
N ASN A 29 13.81 -3.45 10.73
CA ASN A 29 14.38 -2.75 9.58
C ASN A 29 13.39 -1.94 8.72
N GLU A 30 13.66 -0.64 8.57
CA GLU A 30 12.99 0.22 7.56
C GLU A 30 13.18 -0.30 6.13
N THR A 31 14.24 -1.07 5.87
CA THR A 31 14.49 -1.70 4.56
C THR A 31 13.57 -2.88 4.26
N ASP A 32 12.88 -3.47 5.26
CA ASP A 32 11.92 -4.56 5.03
C ASP A 32 10.52 -4.03 4.70
N ILE A 33 10.02 -3.03 5.42
CA ILE A 33 8.74 -2.37 5.08
C ILE A 33 8.74 -1.70 3.69
N LEU A 34 9.91 -1.35 3.14
CA LEU A 34 10.05 -0.86 1.77
C LEU A 34 10.06 -1.97 0.70
N ARG A 35 10.30 -3.24 1.05
CA ARG A 35 10.28 -4.35 0.07
C ARG A 35 8.87 -4.68 -0.42
N ASP A 36 7.85 -4.37 0.38
CA ASP A 36 6.47 -4.66 0.01
C ASP A 36 5.74 -3.58 -0.79
N VAL A 37 6.29 -2.37 -0.85
CA VAL A 37 5.76 -1.25 -1.63
C VAL A 37 5.91 -1.52 -3.13
N VAL A 38 4.79 -1.78 -3.82
CA VAL A 38 4.76 -1.94 -5.29
C VAL A 38 4.89 -0.59 -6.00
N GLN A 39 4.27 0.47 -5.46
CA GLN A 39 4.30 1.83 -6.00
C GLN A 39 3.89 2.87 -4.95
N VAL A 40 4.05 4.17 -5.26
CA VAL A 40 3.61 5.27 -4.38
C VAL A 40 2.72 6.27 -5.14
N VAL A 41 1.41 6.19 -4.96
CA VAL A 41 0.43 7.17 -5.45
C VAL A 41 0.36 8.34 -4.47
N LYS A 42 0.69 9.54 -4.95
CA LYS A 42 0.76 10.75 -4.12
C LYS A 42 -0.60 11.34 -3.74
N ASN A 43 -0.77 11.72 -2.48
CA ASN A 43 -1.91 12.54 -2.05
C ASN A 43 -1.79 13.95 -2.62
N LYS A 44 -2.67 14.33 -3.55
CA LYS A 44 -2.64 15.64 -4.21
C LYS A 44 -3.17 16.79 -3.32
N PHE A 45 -3.68 16.49 -2.11
CA PHE A 45 -4.17 17.47 -1.12
C PHE A 45 -3.84 17.02 0.32
N PRO A 46 -2.55 17.03 0.75
CA PRO A 46 -2.13 16.53 2.06
C PRO A 46 -2.69 17.33 3.25
N PHE A 47 -2.95 18.63 3.04
CA PHE A 47 -3.47 19.52 4.09
C PHE A 47 -5.01 19.56 4.16
N HIS A 48 -5.73 18.96 3.22
CA HIS A 48 -7.20 19.00 3.19
C HIS A 48 -7.81 17.85 4.01
N ASN A 49 -8.50 18.19 5.09
CA ASN A 49 -9.16 17.22 5.97
C ASN A 49 -10.53 16.79 5.40
N GLN A 50 -10.71 15.49 5.13
CA GLN A 50 -11.99 14.92 4.69
C GLN A 50 -12.86 14.52 5.88
N THR A 51 -13.62 15.48 6.43
CA THR A 51 -14.61 15.21 7.48
C THR A 51 -15.72 14.26 7.02
N GLY A 52 -16.31 13.53 7.97
CA GLY A 52 -17.36 12.53 7.69
C GLY A 52 -16.88 11.29 6.94
N GLY A 53 -15.58 10.98 6.99
CA GLY A 53 -15.06 9.66 6.60
C GLY A 53 -15.49 8.57 7.57
N LYS A 54 -15.44 7.32 7.10
CA LYS A 54 -15.71 6.13 7.93
C LYS A 54 -15.03 4.92 7.31
N GLU A 55 -14.39 4.10 8.15
CA GLU A 55 -13.88 2.77 7.78
C GLU A 55 -14.93 1.68 8.08
N TYR A 56 -14.83 0.54 7.41
CA TYR A 56 -15.69 -0.62 7.55
C TYR A 56 -14.88 -1.88 7.84
N ASP A 57 -15.16 -2.53 8.97
CA ASP A 57 -14.66 -3.87 9.27
C ASP A 57 -14.99 -4.83 8.11
N TYR A 58 -14.00 -5.63 7.72
CA TYR A 58 -14.16 -6.71 6.75
C TYR A 58 -13.33 -7.92 7.18
N THR A 59 -13.63 -9.08 6.58
CA THR A 59 -12.76 -10.26 6.61
C THR A 59 -12.38 -10.68 5.20
N ILE A 60 -11.24 -11.36 5.06
CA ILE A 60 -10.84 -12.09 3.85
C ILE A 60 -10.77 -13.57 4.25
N ASP A 61 -11.38 -14.46 3.46
CA ASP A 61 -11.28 -15.91 3.68
C ASP A 61 -10.07 -16.53 2.97
N GLU A 62 -9.75 -17.79 3.26
CA GLU A 62 -8.60 -18.52 2.73
C GLU A 62 -8.61 -18.72 1.20
N ASN A 63 -9.68 -18.30 0.51
CA ASN A 63 -9.82 -18.29 -0.95
C ASN A 63 -9.80 -16.85 -1.51
N GLY A 64 -9.37 -15.86 -0.72
CA GLY A 64 -9.32 -14.44 -1.09
C GLY A 64 -10.69 -13.78 -1.23
N LYS A 65 -11.79 -14.36 -0.69
CA LYS A 65 -13.11 -13.73 -0.73
C LYS A 65 -13.26 -12.71 0.39
N ILE A 66 -13.72 -11.50 0.06
CA ILE A 66 -13.86 -10.38 0.98
C ILE A 66 -15.32 -10.14 1.40
N PHE A 67 -15.54 -10.01 2.72
CA PHE A 67 -16.85 -9.82 3.34
C PHE A 67 -16.85 -8.60 4.25
N VAL A 68 -17.52 -7.52 3.84
CA VAL A 68 -17.66 -6.29 4.62
C VAL A 68 -18.83 -6.42 5.61
N LYS A 69 -18.64 -6.04 6.88
CA LYS A 69 -19.73 -6.04 7.88
C LYS A 69 -20.91 -5.19 7.41
N ASN A 70 -22.12 -5.64 7.75
CA ASN A 70 -23.39 -5.04 7.33
C ASN A 70 -23.65 -5.10 5.81
N GLY A 71 -22.87 -5.88 5.05
CA GLY A 71 -23.18 -6.19 3.64
C GLY A 71 -22.99 -5.03 2.66
N VAL A 72 -22.18 -4.02 3.00
CA VAL A 72 -21.94 -2.86 2.13
C VAL A 72 -21.19 -3.29 0.86
N GLN A 73 -21.81 -3.14 -0.30
CA GLN A 73 -21.27 -3.63 -1.58
C GLN A 73 -20.44 -2.61 -2.34
N ASP A 74 -20.85 -1.33 -2.39
CA ASP A 74 -20.17 -0.27 -3.13
C ASP A 74 -19.43 0.66 -2.15
N VAL A 75 -18.09 0.70 -2.25
CA VAL A 75 -17.21 1.28 -1.24
C VAL A 75 -16.06 2.08 -1.86
N ASP A 76 -15.58 3.11 -1.15
CA ASP A 76 -14.23 3.67 -1.38
C ASP A 76 -13.20 2.69 -0.78
N PHE A 77 -12.00 2.58 -1.37
CA PHE A 77 -10.89 1.82 -0.81
C PHE A 77 -9.54 2.54 -0.98
N ILE A 78 -8.59 2.23 -0.11
CA ILE A 78 -7.15 2.46 -0.32
C ILE A 78 -6.36 1.21 0.08
N VAL A 79 -5.15 1.05 -0.45
CA VAL A 79 -4.12 0.15 0.10
C VAL A 79 -2.95 1.02 0.50
N ASP A 80 -2.57 1.02 1.78
CA ASP A 80 -1.51 1.88 2.31
C ASP A 80 -0.10 1.39 1.96
N LEU A 81 0.93 2.14 2.37
CA LEU A 81 2.33 1.77 2.13
C LEU A 81 2.80 0.54 2.92
N SER A 82 2.08 0.11 3.96
CA SER A 82 2.34 -1.18 4.65
C SER A 82 1.70 -2.38 3.93
N GLY A 83 0.98 -2.15 2.83
CA GLY A 83 0.24 -3.18 2.10
C GLY A 83 -1.14 -3.46 2.68
N LYS A 84 -1.58 -2.70 3.70
CA LYS A 84 -2.87 -2.92 4.34
C LYS A 84 -4.01 -2.33 3.51
N LEU A 85 -5.02 -3.14 3.22
CA LEU A 85 -6.26 -2.71 2.59
C LEU A 85 -7.19 -2.04 3.63
N HIS A 86 -7.68 -0.84 3.30
CA HIS A 86 -8.73 -0.14 4.04
C HIS A 86 -9.94 0.06 3.15
N ILE A 87 -11.13 -0.16 3.71
CA ILE A 87 -12.43 -0.09 3.00
C ILE A 87 -13.39 0.82 3.76
N GLY A 88 -14.12 1.67 3.06
CA GLY A 88 -14.94 2.68 3.72
C GLY A 88 -15.50 3.77 2.82
N LYS A 89 -15.41 5.00 3.32
CA LYS A 89 -15.79 6.26 2.69
C LYS A 89 -14.73 7.33 3.00
N LYS A 90 -14.39 8.15 1.98
CA LYS A 90 -13.34 9.20 1.99
C LYS A 90 -11.92 8.65 2.05
N HIS A 91 -11.23 8.62 0.90
CA HIS A 91 -9.87 8.07 0.75
C HIS A 91 -8.84 8.68 1.70
N ALA A 92 -8.81 10.00 1.84
CA ALA A 92 -7.80 10.68 2.65
C ALA A 92 -8.10 10.61 4.16
N PHE A 93 -9.31 10.22 4.55
CA PHE A 93 -9.61 9.85 5.93
C PHE A 93 -8.98 8.50 6.26
N MET A 94 -9.27 7.46 5.46
CA MET A 94 -8.75 6.09 5.67
C MET A 94 -7.22 6.04 5.65
N ALA A 95 -6.58 6.78 4.74
CA ALA A 95 -5.12 6.87 4.65
C ALA A 95 -4.48 7.88 5.64
N ASN A 96 -5.23 8.51 6.55
CA ASN A 96 -4.75 9.62 7.41
C ASN A 96 -3.99 10.73 6.64
N ARG A 97 -4.38 10.98 5.37
CA ARG A 97 -3.75 11.88 4.40
C ARG A 97 -2.32 11.49 3.96
N ALA A 98 -1.81 10.31 4.32
CA ALA A 98 -0.55 9.78 3.79
C ALA A 98 -0.64 9.43 2.29
N ASP A 99 0.49 9.11 1.67
CA ASP A 99 0.53 8.47 0.35
C ASP A 99 0.10 7.00 0.45
N VAL A 100 -0.26 6.38 -0.69
CA VAL A 100 -0.87 5.04 -0.74
C VAL A 100 -0.34 4.23 -1.92
N GLN A 101 -0.41 2.91 -1.87
CA GLN A 101 -0.13 2.05 -3.03
C GLN A 101 -1.30 2.04 -4.02
N ALA A 102 -2.55 2.04 -3.54
CA ALA A 102 -3.73 2.05 -4.41
C ALA A 102 -4.87 2.88 -3.81
N ALA A 103 -5.74 3.42 -4.66
CA ALA A 103 -6.93 4.16 -4.23
C ALA A 103 -8.07 4.11 -5.27
N GLY A 104 -9.32 4.01 -4.82
CA GLY A 104 -10.43 4.07 -5.77
C GLY A 104 -11.76 3.67 -5.19
N ARG A 105 -12.64 3.17 -6.05
CA ARG A 105 -13.91 2.54 -5.64
C ARG A 105 -13.99 1.13 -6.15
N MET A 106 -14.54 0.25 -5.32
CA MET A 106 -14.83 -1.13 -5.70
C MET A 106 -16.28 -1.50 -5.43
N LYS A 107 -16.78 -2.50 -6.17
CA LYS A 107 -18.06 -3.18 -5.90
C LYS A 107 -17.80 -4.65 -5.57
N ILE A 108 -18.24 -5.07 -4.39
CA ILE A 108 -18.14 -6.43 -3.87
C ILE A 108 -19.50 -7.13 -4.01
N ALA A 109 -19.55 -8.35 -4.56
CA ALA A 109 -20.78 -9.15 -4.59
C ALA A 109 -20.48 -10.66 -4.56
N GLY A 110 -21.08 -11.37 -3.60
CA GLY A 110 -20.84 -12.80 -3.38
C GLY A 110 -19.36 -13.09 -3.07
N GLY A 111 -18.79 -12.37 -2.09
CA GLY A 111 -17.39 -12.49 -1.66
C GLY A 111 -16.33 -11.99 -2.65
N LYS A 112 -16.68 -11.67 -3.91
CA LYS A 112 -15.71 -11.26 -4.93
C LYS A 112 -15.83 -9.80 -5.32
N ILE A 113 -14.69 -9.14 -5.54
CA ILE A 113 -14.64 -7.81 -6.15
C ILE A 113 -15.06 -7.94 -7.63
N ARG A 114 -16.21 -7.37 -7.99
CA ARG A 114 -16.79 -7.44 -9.34
C ARG A 114 -16.38 -6.26 -10.20
N LYS A 115 -16.20 -5.08 -9.60
CA LYS A 115 -15.76 -3.87 -10.30
C LYS A 115 -14.73 -3.09 -9.47
N ILE A 116 -13.72 -2.53 -10.13
CA ILE A 116 -12.80 -1.51 -9.59
C ILE A 116 -12.81 -0.29 -10.52
N THR A 117 -12.67 0.90 -9.95
CA THR A 117 -12.46 2.16 -10.68
C THR A 117 -11.39 3.01 -9.98
N ASN A 118 -10.63 3.81 -10.73
CA ASN A 118 -9.68 4.79 -10.19
C ASN A 118 -10.32 6.07 -9.62
N LEU A 119 -11.63 6.03 -9.28
CA LEU A 119 -12.39 7.13 -8.72
C LEU A 119 -11.99 7.41 -7.26
N SER A 120 -10.85 8.08 -7.07
CA SER A 120 -10.40 8.61 -5.79
C SER A 120 -10.23 10.12 -5.85
N GLY A 121 -10.77 10.86 -4.87
CA GLY A 121 -10.80 12.32 -4.92
C GLY A 121 -9.43 13.00 -4.74
N HIS A 122 -8.61 12.46 -3.83
CA HIS A 122 -7.31 13.01 -3.46
C HIS A 122 -6.14 12.38 -4.23
N TYR A 123 -6.23 11.08 -4.53
CA TYR A 123 -5.12 10.33 -5.12
C TYR A 123 -5.21 10.30 -6.63
N ARG A 124 -6.41 10.10 -7.21
CA ARG A 124 -6.65 10.00 -8.67
C ARG A 124 -5.55 9.21 -9.41
N PRO A 125 -5.41 7.90 -9.16
CA PRO A 125 -4.45 7.06 -9.86
C PRO A 125 -4.63 7.16 -11.38
N ASN A 126 -3.53 7.30 -12.11
CA ASN A 126 -3.49 7.35 -13.57
C ASN A 126 -3.59 5.94 -14.19
N ALA A 127 -3.34 5.80 -15.49
CA ALA A 127 -3.40 4.51 -16.18
C ALA A 127 -2.32 3.53 -15.68
N ASP A 128 -1.09 4.01 -15.54
CA ASP A 128 0.09 3.22 -15.17
C ASP A 128 0.02 2.80 -13.70
N GLU A 129 -0.32 3.73 -12.80
CA GLU A 129 -0.59 3.50 -11.38
C GLU A 129 -1.72 2.46 -11.16
N VAL A 130 -2.59 2.22 -12.15
CA VAL A 130 -3.63 1.19 -12.07
C VAL A 130 -3.17 -0.17 -12.63
N ALA A 131 -2.11 -0.23 -13.44
CA ALA A 131 -1.59 -1.49 -13.97
C ALA A 131 -1.09 -2.42 -12.84
N HIS A 132 -0.47 -1.82 -11.82
CA HIS A 132 0.03 -2.50 -10.62
C HIS A 132 -1.07 -3.05 -9.69
N TYR A 133 -2.35 -2.71 -9.88
CA TYR A 133 -3.43 -3.13 -8.98
C TYR A 133 -3.55 -4.66 -8.87
N ALA A 134 -3.26 -5.39 -9.95
CA ALA A 134 -3.30 -6.85 -9.93
C ALA A 134 -2.25 -7.44 -8.96
N GLU A 135 -1.09 -6.80 -8.83
CA GLU A 135 -0.03 -7.20 -7.91
C GLU A 135 -0.35 -6.78 -6.48
N ILE A 136 -0.75 -5.52 -6.28
CA ILE A 136 -1.08 -4.95 -4.97
C ILE A 136 -2.21 -5.76 -4.29
N PHE A 137 -3.30 -6.07 -5.01
CA PHE A 137 -4.36 -6.92 -4.46
C PHE A 137 -3.92 -8.37 -4.26
N SER A 138 -2.98 -8.90 -5.06
CA SER A 138 -2.40 -10.22 -4.82
C SER A 138 -1.55 -10.26 -3.54
N LYS A 139 -0.80 -9.21 -3.20
CA LYS A 139 -0.10 -9.10 -1.91
C LYS A 139 -1.06 -9.01 -0.72
N VAL A 140 -2.22 -8.38 -0.90
CA VAL A 140 -3.33 -8.36 0.07
C VAL A 140 -4.03 -9.74 0.19
N GLY A 141 -3.75 -10.70 -0.69
CA GLY A 141 -4.38 -12.03 -0.68
C GLY A 141 -5.72 -12.10 -1.41
N ILE A 142 -6.03 -11.17 -2.32
CA ILE A 142 -7.29 -11.11 -3.07
C ILE A 142 -7.03 -11.25 -4.58
N ASP A 143 -7.55 -12.30 -5.22
CA ASP A 143 -7.55 -12.38 -6.68
C ASP A 143 -8.58 -11.41 -7.30
N ILE A 144 -8.07 -10.45 -8.08
CA ILE A 144 -8.88 -9.53 -8.90
C ILE A 144 -8.77 -9.80 -10.41
N SER A 145 -8.18 -10.93 -10.84
CA SER A 145 -7.94 -11.26 -12.25
C SER A 145 -9.18 -11.14 -13.14
N ASP A 146 -10.34 -11.59 -12.61
CA ASP A 146 -11.64 -11.56 -13.29
C ASP A 146 -12.54 -10.37 -12.91
N THR A 147 -12.03 -9.43 -12.11
CA THR A 147 -12.69 -8.16 -11.81
C THR A 147 -12.81 -7.29 -13.07
N TYR A 148 -13.88 -6.52 -13.19
CA TYR A 148 -14.05 -5.51 -14.24
C TYR A 148 -13.45 -4.17 -13.81
N LEU A 149 -12.52 -3.65 -14.59
CA LEU A 149 -11.81 -2.41 -14.34
C LEU A 149 -12.36 -1.29 -15.22
N GLU A 150 -12.61 -0.13 -14.63
CA GLU A 150 -12.89 1.12 -15.35
C GLU A 150 -11.86 2.18 -14.97
N VAL A 151 -10.91 2.42 -15.86
CA VAL A 151 -9.89 3.47 -15.72
C VAL A 151 -10.41 4.73 -16.41
N ARG A 152 -10.34 5.86 -15.72
CA ARG A 152 -10.71 7.17 -16.25
C ARG A 152 -9.53 8.13 -16.26
N LYS A 153 -9.31 8.78 -17.41
CA LYS A 153 -8.41 9.91 -17.54
C LYS A 153 -9.04 11.11 -16.83
N MET A 154 -8.58 11.39 -15.62
CA MET A 154 -9.04 12.51 -14.80
C MET A 154 -8.38 13.81 -15.26
N LEU A 155 -9.04 14.55 -16.16
CA LEU A 155 -8.59 15.90 -16.52
C LEU A 155 -8.85 16.83 -15.32
N ALA A 156 -7.81 17.50 -14.85
CA ALA A 156 -7.88 18.50 -13.79
C ALA A 156 -7.74 19.91 -14.38
N ASN A 157 -8.44 20.87 -13.78
CA ASN A 157 -8.18 22.29 -13.99
C ASN A 157 -6.90 22.73 -13.24
N PRO A 158 -6.34 23.93 -13.49
CA PRO A 158 -5.12 24.40 -12.83
C PRO A 158 -5.18 24.42 -11.29
N ASN A 159 -6.38 24.55 -10.73
CA ASN A 159 -6.62 24.55 -9.28
C ASN A 159 -6.75 23.12 -8.71
N GLY A 160 -6.47 22.08 -9.51
CA GLY A 160 -6.51 20.69 -9.09
C GLY A 160 -7.91 20.08 -8.98
N TYR A 161 -8.99 20.70 -9.46
CA TYR A 161 -10.32 20.08 -9.46
C TYR A 161 -10.57 19.32 -10.77
N VAL A 162 -11.21 18.13 -10.70
CA VAL A 162 -11.52 17.33 -11.90
C VAL A 162 -12.60 18.04 -12.72
N SER A 163 -12.29 18.31 -14.00
CA SER A 163 -13.22 18.91 -14.96
C SER A 163 -13.90 17.88 -15.86
N LEU A 164 -13.21 16.78 -16.19
CA LEU A 164 -13.76 15.70 -17.02
C LEU A 164 -13.08 14.35 -16.68
N GLY A 165 -13.85 13.26 -16.73
CA GLY A 165 -13.37 11.89 -16.49
C GLY A 165 -13.65 10.97 -17.68
N LEU A 166 -12.90 11.13 -18.77
CA LEU A 166 -13.01 10.28 -19.96
C LEU A 166 -12.63 8.83 -19.63
N TYR A 167 -13.21 7.85 -20.31
CA TYR A 167 -12.77 6.46 -20.18
C TYR A 167 -11.46 6.23 -20.94
N GLU A 168 -10.46 5.71 -20.23
CA GLU A 168 -9.16 5.33 -20.78
C GLU A 168 -9.06 3.81 -20.97
N TYR A 169 -9.71 3.04 -20.08
CA TYR A 169 -9.93 1.60 -20.25
C TYR A 169 -11.24 1.14 -19.61
N ARG A 170 -11.89 0.14 -20.22
CA ARG A 170 -13.00 -0.62 -19.66
C ARG A 170 -12.88 -2.10 -20.04
N GLY A 171 -12.72 -3.00 -19.08
CA GLY A 171 -12.56 -4.44 -19.37
C GLY A 171 -12.07 -5.24 -18.17
N LYS A 172 -11.69 -6.51 -18.35
CA LYS A 172 -11.17 -7.36 -17.25
C LYS A 172 -9.75 -6.95 -16.84
N VAL A 173 -9.40 -7.06 -15.55
CA VAL A 173 -8.05 -6.74 -15.05
C VAL A 173 -6.95 -7.56 -15.75
N LYS A 174 -7.18 -8.88 -15.96
CA LYS A 174 -6.26 -9.77 -16.69
C LYS A 174 -6.01 -9.41 -18.17
N ASN A 175 -6.81 -8.51 -18.74
CA ASN A 175 -6.57 -7.94 -20.08
C ASN A 175 -5.83 -6.60 -19.99
N TYR A 176 -6.02 -5.84 -18.92
CA TYR A 176 -5.32 -4.57 -18.69
C TYR A 176 -3.82 -4.79 -18.48
N ARG A 177 -3.44 -5.74 -17.60
CA ARG A 177 -2.02 -6.01 -17.29
C ARG A 177 -1.21 -6.35 -18.54
N ARG A 178 -1.77 -7.16 -19.45
CA ARG A 178 -1.11 -7.62 -20.70
C ARG A 178 -0.84 -6.52 -21.74
N ASN A 179 -1.38 -5.31 -21.52
CA ASN A 179 -1.15 -4.16 -22.39
C ASN A 179 -0.19 -3.13 -21.74
N HIS A 180 0.29 -3.40 -20.52
CA HIS A 180 1.14 -2.52 -19.70
C HIS A 180 2.25 -3.35 -19.01
N SER A 181 2.76 -4.37 -19.70
CA SER A 181 3.75 -5.35 -19.23
C SER A 181 4.70 -5.76 -20.34
#